data_AF-A0A914G6Z9-F1
#
_entry.id   AF-A0A914G6Z9-F1
#
_cell.length_a   1.000
_cell.length_b   1.000
_cell.length_c   1.000
_cell.angle_alpha   90.00
_cell.angle_beta   90.00
_cell.angle_gamma   90.00
#
_symmetry.space_group_name_H-M   'P 1'
#
loop_
_entity.id
_entity.type
_entity.pdbx_description
1 polymer ?
#
loop_
_entity_poly.entity_id
_entity_poly.type
_entity_poly.pdbx_seq_one_letter_code
_entity_poly.pdbx_strand_id
1 'polypeptide(L)'
;MRRRFYQQVMPLVYQKYATLFGNKEYDHLVDYANAMYSFANLSLDDESVKEKLLELSLEEAASVTKNASVSLSLKRGQLEFIGDNFSGVCEDLESCDASVLRFTELATSHSVAQDFEENCMPTNNATYFMNPENHGYPANSTPDLGNGKFLAVGAEKSVILIEGPDSSYSVFSNIIHSDGDSLAAVVLESKKTPFYKSMPLIDIVSRMLMVQPNDTISAAQIASIQPLIKNLACHRTYGNATTGL
;
A
#
# COMPACT_ATOMS: atom_id res chain seq x y z
N MET A 1 -6.28 -2.56 8.77
CA MET A 1 -6.59 -1.43 9.68
C MET A 1 -5.35 -0.61 10.04
N ARG A 2 -4.24 -1.23 10.52
CA ARG A 2 -3.00 -0.48 10.85
C ARG A 2 -2.37 0.30 9.68
N ARG A 3 -2.37 -0.26 8.47
CA ARG A 3 -1.76 0.38 7.29
C ARG A 3 -2.39 1.73 6.90
N ARG A 4 -3.73 1.78 6.78
CA ARG A 4 -4.46 3.03 6.52
C ARG A 4 -4.18 4.09 7.58
N PHE A 5 -4.09 3.67 8.83
CA PHE A 5 -3.72 4.55 9.92
C PHE A 5 -2.30 5.12 9.73
N TYR A 6 -1.28 4.29 9.45
CA TYR A 6 0.07 4.78 9.15
C TYR A 6 0.10 5.75 7.97
N GLN A 7 -0.68 5.49 6.92
CA GLN A 7 -0.74 6.35 5.74
C GLN A 7 -1.32 7.73 6.02
N GLN A 8 -2.28 7.82 6.94
CA GLN A 8 -2.83 9.10 7.38
C GLN A 8 -1.90 9.81 8.37
N VAL A 9 -1.16 9.05 9.19
CA VAL A 9 -0.24 9.59 10.21
C VAL A 9 1.07 10.10 9.62
N MET A 10 1.67 9.38 8.66
CA MET A 10 3.01 9.69 8.14
C MET A 10 3.12 11.10 7.52
N PRO A 11 2.15 11.62 6.75
CA PRO A 11 2.19 13.00 6.26
C PRO A 11 2.28 14.04 7.38
N LEU A 12 1.55 13.84 8.48
CA LEU A 12 1.60 14.72 9.65
C LEU A 12 2.96 14.63 10.35
N VAL A 13 3.54 13.43 10.42
CA VAL A 13 4.87 13.20 10.97
C VAL A 13 5.93 13.90 10.12
N TYR A 14 5.87 13.77 8.79
CA TYR A 14 6.79 14.47 7.89
C TYR A 14 6.69 15.98 8.02
N GLN A 15 5.47 16.52 8.12
CA GLN A 15 5.26 17.95 8.30
C GLN A 15 5.84 18.45 9.64
N LYS A 16 5.53 17.75 10.75
CA LYS A 16 5.98 18.14 12.09
C LYS A 16 7.49 18.00 12.27
N TYR A 17 8.07 16.94 11.71
CA TYR A 17 9.49 16.60 11.84
C TYR A 17 10.26 16.84 10.54
N ALA A 18 9.90 17.87 9.78
CA ALA A 18 10.52 18.21 8.50
C ALA A 18 12.05 18.43 8.58
N THR A 19 12.56 18.85 9.74
CA THR A 19 14.02 18.97 9.97
C THR A 19 14.72 17.62 10.01
N LEU A 20 14.04 16.56 10.46
CA LEU A 20 14.57 15.20 10.49
C LEU A 20 14.46 14.52 9.13
N PHE A 21 13.29 14.60 8.50
CA PHE A 21 12.98 13.89 7.26
C PHE A 21 13.32 14.67 5.98
N GLY A 22 13.68 15.95 6.10
CA GLY A 22 13.80 16.86 4.98
C GLY A 22 12.45 17.30 4.41
N ASN A 23 12.51 18.07 3.31
CA ASN A 23 11.32 18.68 2.68
C ASN A 23 10.70 17.81 1.56
N LYS A 24 11.09 16.54 1.43
CA LYS A 24 10.67 15.69 0.31
C LYS A 24 10.11 14.38 0.82
N GLU A 25 8.80 14.21 0.66
CA GLU A 25 8.08 12.97 0.97
C GLU A 25 8.63 11.77 0.18
N TYR A 26 9.20 12.01 -1.01
CA TYR A 26 9.79 10.99 -1.89
C TYR A 26 11.19 10.53 -1.48
N ASP A 27 11.79 11.11 -0.44
CA ASP A 27 13.11 10.69 0.03
C ASP A 27 13.04 9.43 0.93
N HIS A 28 11.81 8.92 1.19
CA HIS A 28 11.56 7.80 2.10
C HIS A 28 10.64 6.74 1.47
N LEU A 29 11.06 5.48 1.50
CA LEU A 29 10.24 4.33 1.11
C LEU A 29 9.67 3.67 2.36
N VAL A 30 8.35 3.80 2.57
CA VAL A 30 7.65 3.28 3.75
C VAL A 30 6.78 2.08 3.38
N ASP A 31 6.88 0.99 4.15
CA ASP A 31 6.02 -0.19 3.95
C ASP A 31 4.65 -0.10 4.64
N TYR A 32 4.48 0.93 5.48
CA TYR A 32 3.31 1.24 6.29
C TYR A 32 2.94 0.13 7.29
N ALA A 33 3.93 -0.66 7.70
CA ALA A 33 3.84 -1.67 8.74
C ALA A 33 4.90 -1.45 9.82
N ASN A 34 6.18 -1.53 9.45
CA ASN A 34 7.31 -1.45 10.38
C ASN A 34 8.66 -1.07 9.75
N ALA A 35 8.76 -0.96 8.42
CA ALA A 35 10.01 -0.65 7.73
C ALA A 35 9.91 0.66 6.96
N MET A 36 10.99 1.43 7.04
CA MET A 36 11.21 2.63 6.25
C MET A 36 12.67 2.66 5.80
N TYR A 37 12.87 2.92 4.51
CA TYR A 37 14.19 3.15 3.93
C TYR A 37 14.29 4.63 3.57
N SER A 38 15.43 5.25 3.83
CA SER A 38 15.68 6.66 3.52
C SER A 38 16.86 6.75 2.57
N PHE A 39 16.76 7.59 1.54
CA PHE A 39 17.88 7.83 0.62
C PHE A 39 18.98 8.71 1.25
N ALA A 40 18.67 9.43 2.34
CA ALA A 40 19.63 10.20 3.11
C ALA A 40 19.77 9.63 4.53
N ASN A 41 20.97 9.75 5.10
CA ASN A 41 21.17 9.38 6.49
C ASN A 41 20.36 10.30 7.41
N LEU A 42 19.36 9.72 8.09
CA LEU A 42 18.58 10.44 9.08
C LEU A 42 19.45 10.72 10.30
N SER A 43 19.53 12.00 10.68
CA SER A 43 20.21 12.46 11.90
C SER A 43 19.34 12.10 13.11
N LEU A 44 19.44 10.82 13.51
CA LEU A 44 18.97 10.36 14.81
C LEU A 44 20.06 10.78 15.81
N ASP A 45 20.02 12.06 16.20
CA ASP A 45 21.00 12.65 17.11
C ASP A 45 21.14 11.79 18.38
N ASP A 46 22.38 11.61 18.81
CA ASP A 46 22.90 10.74 19.87
C ASP A 46 23.14 9.26 19.51
N GLU A 47 24.42 8.86 19.43
CA GLU A 47 24.85 7.45 19.38
C GLU A 47 24.39 6.63 20.61
N SER A 48 23.95 7.31 21.67
CA SER A 48 23.36 6.72 22.88
C SER A 48 21.87 6.40 22.75
N VAL A 49 21.17 7.01 21.79
CA VAL A 49 19.72 6.87 21.60
C VAL A 49 19.47 5.84 20.51
N LYS A 50 19.22 4.59 20.93
CA LYS A 50 18.83 3.48 20.02
C LYS A 50 17.48 3.71 19.34
N GLU A 51 16.69 4.68 19.80
CA GLU A 51 15.29 4.86 19.45
C GLU A 51 14.87 6.32 19.63
N LYS A 52 14.38 6.96 18.56
CA LYS A 52 13.83 8.32 18.59
C LYS A 52 12.30 8.24 18.58
N LEU A 53 11.67 8.77 19.62
CA LEU A 53 10.22 8.82 19.73
C LEU A 53 9.69 10.08 19.04
N LEU A 54 8.73 9.92 18.14
CA LEU A 54 8.02 10.97 17.41
C LEU A 54 6.57 10.98 17.91
N GLU A 55 6.13 12.10 18.48
CA GLU A 55 4.81 12.22 19.09
C GLU A 55 3.99 13.29 18.37
N LEU A 56 2.76 12.96 18.00
CA LEU A 56 1.76 13.92 17.55
C LEU A 56 0.96 14.43 18.74
N SER A 57 0.71 15.74 18.79
CA SER A 57 -0.19 16.34 19.77
C SER A 57 -1.62 15.83 19.55
N LEU A 58 -2.49 16.00 20.55
CA LEU A 58 -3.90 15.59 20.43
C LEU A 58 -4.62 16.32 19.29
N GLU A 59 -4.29 17.58 19.03
CA GLU A 59 -4.88 18.37 17.95
C GLU A 59 -4.45 17.86 16.57
N GLU A 60 -3.16 17.54 16.41
CA GLU A 60 -2.63 16.94 15.17
C GLU A 60 -3.23 15.55 14.94
N ALA A 61 -3.27 14.73 15.99
CA ALA A 61 -3.81 13.38 15.95
C ALA A 61 -5.33 13.35 15.75
N ALA A 62 -6.07 14.38 16.18
CA ALA A 62 -7.53 14.45 16.04
C ALA A 62 -8.01 14.38 14.59
N SER A 63 -7.16 14.76 13.63
CA SER A 63 -7.44 14.66 12.19
C SER A 63 -7.45 13.22 11.67
N VAL A 64 -6.83 12.27 12.40
CA VAL A 64 -6.61 10.88 11.97
C VAL A 64 -7.20 9.85 12.96
N THR A 65 -7.31 10.20 14.24
CA THR A 65 -7.84 9.32 15.28
C THR A 65 -8.66 10.09 16.30
N LYS A 66 -9.76 9.49 16.74
CA LYS A 66 -10.79 10.22 17.48
C LYS A 66 -10.48 10.55 18.93
N ASN A 67 -9.48 9.94 19.58
CA ASN A 67 -9.16 10.17 21.01
C ASN A 67 -7.85 9.48 21.45
N ALA A 68 -6.81 9.47 20.63
CA ALA A 68 -5.55 8.80 20.98
C ALA A 68 -4.35 9.69 20.70
N SER A 69 -3.40 9.71 21.63
CA SER A 69 -2.04 10.16 21.34
C SER A 69 -1.42 9.19 20.35
N VAL A 70 -0.79 9.71 19.31
CA VAL A 70 -0.06 8.92 18.33
C VAL A 70 1.42 9.10 18.59
N SER A 71 2.13 8.01 18.85
CA SER A 71 3.57 7.99 18.96
C SER A 71 4.17 6.95 18.00
N LEU A 72 5.26 7.33 17.35
CA LEU A 72 6.02 6.47 16.46
C LEU A 72 7.44 6.36 16.99
N SER A 73 7.97 5.15 16.99
CA SER A 73 9.33 4.86 17.37
C SER A 73 10.16 4.66 16.12
N LEU A 74 11.21 5.48 15.96
CA LEU A 74 12.22 5.30 14.92
C LEU A 74 13.47 4.68 15.50
N LYS A 75 13.86 3.53 14.97
CA LYS A 75 15.09 2.83 15.32
C LYS A 75 15.90 2.59 14.06
N ARG A 76 17.20 2.90 14.11
CA ARG A 76 18.11 2.61 13.00
C ARG A 76 18.16 1.10 12.77
N GLY A 77 17.85 0.69 11.55
CA GLY A 77 18.03 -0.69 11.09
C GLY A 77 19.51 -1.03 10.91
N GLN A 78 19.82 -2.30 10.69
CA GLN A 78 21.20 -2.77 10.48
C GLN A 78 21.65 -2.69 9.00
N LEU A 79 20.78 -2.21 8.12
CA LEU A 79 20.95 -2.30 6.66
C LEU A 79 21.23 -0.93 6.07
N GLU A 80 22.36 -0.83 5.38
CA GLU A 80 22.75 0.31 4.56
C GLU A 80 23.08 -0.23 3.16
N PHE A 81 22.44 0.34 2.14
CA PHE A 81 22.69 -0.04 0.75
C PHE A 81 23.49 1.05 0.07
N ILE A 82 24.55 0.66 -0.65
CA ILE A 82 25.23 1.55 -1.59
C ILE A 82 24.60 1.26 -2.95
N GLY A 83 23.86 2.23 -3.50
CA GLY A 83 22.99 2.07 -4.69
C GLY A 83 23.71 1.63 -5.97
N ASP A 84 25.04 1.62 -5.94
CA ASP A 84 25.91 1.40 -7.09
C ASP A 84 26.13 -0.09 -7.39
N ASN A 85 25.78 -0.98 -6.46
CA ASN A 85 26.09 -2.41 -6.62
C ASN A 85 25.09 -3.33 -5.89
N PHE A 86 23.97 -3.65 -6.55
CA PHE A 86 23.11 -4.77 -6.11
C PHE A 86 23.71 -6.14 -6.45
N SER A 87 24.65 -6.22 -7.40
CA SER A 87 25.37 -7.45 -7.77
C SER A 87 26.20 -8.03 -6.62
N GLY A 88 26.73 -7.18 -5.73
CA GLY A 88 27.51 -7.61 -4.56
C GLY A 88 26.67 -8.14 -3.39
N VAL A 89 25.34 -8.12 -3.48
CA VAL A 89 24.45 -8.60 -2.40
C VAL A 89 23.85 -9.98 -2.70
N CYS A 90 23.95 -10.45 -3.95
CA CYS A 90 23.54 -11.79 -4.33
C CYS A 90 24.64 -12.45 -5.20
N GLU A 91 25.80 -12.78 -4.62
CA GLU A 91 26.82 -13.60 -5.32
C GLU A 91 26.30 -15.03 -5.60
N ASP A 92 25.34 -15.50 -4.79
CA ASP A 92 24.63 -16.76 -4.96
C ASP A 92 23.15 -16.61 -4.55
N LEU A 93 22.24 -17.30 -5.25
CA LEU A 93 20.80 -17.35 -4.98
C LEU A 93 20.50 -17.73 -3.51
N GLU A 94 21.35 -18.57 -2.92
CA GLU A 94 21.21 -19.03 -1.52
C GLU A 94 21.72 -18.02 -0.48
N SER A 95 22.58 -17.08 -0.89
CA SER A 95 23.26 -16.12 0.00
C SER A 95 22.62 -14.74 0.03
N CYS A 96 21.61 -14.49 -0.81
CA CYS A 96 21.11 -13.14 -0.99
C CYS A 96 20.32 -12.61 0.21
N ASP A 97 20.65 -11.39 0.62
CA ASP A 97 19.96 -10.72 1.72
C ASP A 97 18.49 -10.40 1.34
N ALA A 98 17.55 -11.00 2.07
CA ALA A 98 16.11 -10.77 1.92
C ALA A 98 15.72 -9.28 2.00
N SER A 99 16.57 -8.46 2.62
CA SER A 99 16.40 -7.02 2.74
C SER A 99 16.51 -6.28 1.41
N VAL A 100 17.31 -6.77 0.46
CA VAL A 100 17.40 -6.20 -0.91
C VAL A 100 16.11 -6.45 -1.66
N LEU A 101 15.60 -7.69 -1.61
CA LEU A 101 14.32 -8.03 -2.24
C LEU A 101 13.20 -7.19 -1.65
N ARG A 102 13.19 -7.01 -0.33
CA ARG A 102 12.22 -6.17 0.35
C ARG A 102 12.34 -4.70 -0.03
N PHE A 103 13.56 -4.17 -0.12
CA PHE A 103 13.80 -2.81 -0.60
C PHE A 103 13.27 -2.62 -2.02
N THR A 104 13.64 -3.51 -2.95
CA THR A 104 13.21 -3.46 -4.35
C THR A 104 11.69 -3.58 -4.48
N GLU A 105 11.06 -4.46 -3.68
CA GLU A 105 9.60 -4.60 -3.62
C GLU A 105 8.94 -3.29 -3.20
N LEU A 106 9.48 -2.61 -2.19
CA LEU A 106 8.95 -1.34 -1.71
C LEU A 106 9.18 -0.21 -2.69
N ALA A 107 10.40 -0.07 -3.20
CA ALA A 107 10.77 0.95 -4.19
C ALA A 107 9.84 0.89 -5.40
N THR A 108 9.59 -0.31 -5.92
CA THR A 108 8.73 -0.52 -7.08
C THR A 108 7.23 -0.53 -6.75
N SER A 109 6.83 -0.50 -5.48
CA SER A 109 5.41 -0.40 -5.05
C SER A 109 5.05 0.99 -4.53
N HIS A 110 6.04 1.85 -4.29
CA HIS A 110 5.85 3.04 -3.47
C HIS A 110 4.79 3.99 -4.02
N SER A 111 4.83 4.29 -5.32
CA SER A 111 3.86 5.19 -5.96
C SER A 111 2.42 4.65 -5.88
N VAL A 112 2.24 3.37 -6.21
CA VAL A 112 0.94 2.67 -6.12
C VAL A 112 0.45 2.62 -4.66
N ALA A 113 1.38 2.47 -3.72
CA ALA A 113 1.12 2.45 -2.29
C ALA A 113 0.97 3.83 -1.65
N GLN A 114 1.02 4.94 -2.42
CA GLN A 114 0.67 6.28 -1.93
C GLN A 114 -0.75 6.67 -2.32
N ASP A 115 -1.25 6.21 -3.47
CA ASP A 115 -2.56 6.59 -3.99
C ASP A 115 -3.63 5.50 -3.79
N PHE A 116 -4.31 5.52 -2.62
CA PHE A 116 -5.34 4.53 -2.27
C PHE A 116 -6.74 4.84 -2.77
N GLU A 117 -7.00 6.10 -3.11
CA GLU A 117 -8.28 6.48 -3.72
C GLU A 117 -8.34 5.89 -5.14
N GLU A 118 -7.19 5.82 -5.83
CA GLU A 118 -7.08 5.17 -7.13
C GLU A 118 -6.78 3.67 -7.03
N ASN A 119 -5.95 3.23 -6.07
CA ASN A 119 -5.47 1.84 -5.97
C ASN A 119 -5.98 1.10 -4.72
N CYS A 120 -6.71 0.02 -4.93
CA CYS A 120 -7.06 -0.90 -3.86
C CYS A 120 -5.97 -1.96 -3.67
N MET A 121 -5.35 -1.99 -2.49
CA MET A 121 -4.34 -2.98 -2.11
C MET A 121 -4.83 -3.88 -0.96
N PRO A 122 -5.50 -5.00 -1.25
CA PRO A 122 -6.08 -5.86 -0.21
C PRO A 122 -5.03 -6.66 0.57
N THR A 123 -3.86 -6.92 -0.01
CA THR A 123 -2.81 -7.78 0.53
C THR A 123 -1.44 -7.08 0.52
N ASN A 124 -0.55 -7.46 1.43
CA ASN A 124 0.83 -7.00 1.71
C ASN A 124 1.65 -6.41 0.55
N ASN A 125 1.26 -5.26 0.00
CA ASN A 125 1.96 -4.49 -1.05
C ASN A 125 2.20 -5.21 -2.39
N ALA A 126 1.75 -6.46 -2.53
CA ALA A 126 1.96 -7.29 -3.70
C ALA A 126 0.83 -7.16 -4.72
N THR A 127 -0.44 -7.08 -4.28
CA THR A 127 -1.57 -7.00 -5.21
C THR A 127 -2.19 -5.61 -5.20
N TYR A 128 -2.38 -5.05 -6.38
CA TYR A 128 -3.04 -3.77 -6.61
C TYR A 128 -4.16 -3.95 -7.61
N PHE A 129 -5.32 -3.36 -7.31
CA PHE A 129 -6.49 -3.32 -8.17
C PHE A 129 -6.86 -1.87 -8.43
N MET A 130 -7.27 -1.58 -9.66
CA MET A 130 -7.75 -0.27 -10.05
C MET A 130 -9.23 -0.34 -10.39
N ASN A 131 -9.94 0.77 -10.23
CA ASN A 131 -11.28 0.94 -10.82
C ASN A 131 -11.14 1.52 -12.24
N PRO A 132 -11.42 0.77 -13.31
CA PRO A 132 -11.23 1.27 -14.67
C PRO A 132 -12.01 2.55 -14.98
N GLU A 133 -13.19 2.75 -14.37
CA GLU A 133 -13.99 3.96 -14.58
C GLU A 133 -13.23 5.24 -14.16
N ASN A 134 -12.35 5.16 -13.16
CA ASN A 134 -11.53 6.28 -12.71
C ASN A 134 -10.47 6.68 -13.76
N HIS A 135 -10.14 5.78 -14.69
CA HIS A 135 -9.10 5.98 -15.71
C HIS A 135 -9.70 6.14 -17.12
N GLY A 136 -10.96 6.59 -17.21
CA GLY A 136 -11.62 6.91 -18.48
C GLY A 136 -12.13 5.69 -19.26
N TYR A 137 -12.11 4.49 -18.68
CA TYR A 137 -12.78 3.35 -19.27
C TYR A 137 -14.29 3.46 -19.08
N PRO A 138 -15.11 3.15 -20.10
CA PRO A 138 -16.56 3.23 -19.96
C PRO A 138 -17.09 2.22 -18.94
N ALA A 139 -18.22 2.52 -18.30
CA ALA A 139 -18.79 1.74 -17.19
C ALA A 139 -19.15 0.28 -17.53
N ASN A 140 -19.23 -0.06 -18.82
CA ASN A 140 -19.45 -1.41 -19.32
C ASN A 140 -18.14 -2.18 -19.60
N SER A 141 -16.97 -1.59 -19.32
CA SER A 141 -15.67 -2.24 -19.54
C SER A 141 -15.39 -3.36 -18.56
N THR A 142 -16.00 -3.31 -17.37
CA THR A 142 -15.92 -4.38 -16.37
C THR A 142 -17.23 -5.14 -16.32
N PRO A 143 -17.21 -6.49 -16.28
CA PRO A 143 -18.40 -7.28 -16.03
C PRO A 143 -19.11 -6.88 -14.74
N ASP A 144 -20.42 -6.64 -14.81
CA ASP A 144 -21.28 -6.53 -13.63
C ASP A 144 -21.50 -7.94 -13.08
N LEU A 145 -21.15 -8.14 -11.81
CA LEU A 145 -21.25 -9.44 -11.14
C LEU A 145 -22.56 -9.57 -10.34
N GLY A 146 -23.45 -8.59 -10.43
CA GLY A 146 -24.67 -8.50 -9.62
C GLY A 146 -24.39 -8.05 -8.19
N ASN A 147 -25.45 -7.85 -7.40
CA ASN A 147 -25.36 -7.51 -5.96
C ASN A 147 -24.50 -6.27 -5.66
N GLY A 148 -24.43 -5.32 -6.61
CA GLY A 148 -23.59 -4.13 -6.50
C GLY A 148 -22.10 -4.39 -6.66
N LYS A 149 -21.68 -5.54 -7.21
CA LYS A 149 -20.28 -5.90 -7.43
C LYS A 149 -19.85 -5.73 -8.88
N PHE A 150 -18.57 -5.45 -9.07
CA PHE A 150 -17.90 -5.45 -10.37
C PHE A 150 -16.61 -6.28 -10.29
N LEU A 151 -16.13 -6.72 -11.44
CA LEU A 151 -14.83 -7.37 -11.54
C LEU A 151 -13.72 -6.32 -11.70
N ALA A 152 -12.98 -6.04 -10.64
CA ALA A 152 -11.80 -5.19 -10.71
C ALA A 152 -10.66 -5.95 -11.40
N VAL A 153 -9.85 -5.21 -12.15
CA VAL A 153 -8.64 -5.71 -12.81
C VAL A 153 -7.44 -5.05 -12.13
N GLY A 154 -6.40 -5.84 -11.96
CA GLY A 154 -5.21 -5.43 -11.27
C GLY A 154 -4.03 -6.29 -11.65
N ALA A 155 -2.97 -6.21 -10.86
CA ALA A 155 -1.86 -7.12 -10.96
C ALA A 155 -1.31 -7.48 -9.58
N GLU A 156 -0.76 -8.68 -9.52
CA GLU A 156 0.12 -9.12 -8.45
C GLU A 156 1.56 -8.88 -8.92
N LYS A 157 2.34 -8.26 -8.04
CA LYS A 157 3.74 -8.00 -8.21
C LYS A 157 4.52 -8.78 -7.16
N SER A 158 5.59 -9.41 -7.61
CA SER A 158 6.61 -9.97 -6.75
C SER A 158 7.99 -9.55 -7.25
N VAL A 159 8.98 -9.63 -6.35
CA VAL A 159 10.39 -9.48 -6.72
C VAL A 159 11.05 -10.82 -6.45
N ILE A 160 11.68 -11.39 -7.47
CA ILE A 160 12.41 -12.65 -7.41
C ILE A 160 13.85 -12.44 -7.87
N LEU A 161 14.74 -13.33 -7.48
CA LEU A 161 16.08 -13.40 -8.06
C LEU A 161 16.05 -14.29 -9.29
N ILE A 162 16.69 -13.83 -10.36
CA ILE A 162 16.93 -14.60 -11.58
C ILE A 162 18.42 -14.59 -11.89
N GLU A 163 18.88 -15.59 -12.61
CA GLU A 163 20.22 -15.59 -13.18
C GLU A 163 20.35 -14.45 -14.19
N GLY A 164 21.42 -13.67 -14.07
CA GLY A 164 21.74 -12.57 -14.97
C GLY A 164 22.20 -13.05 -16.35
N PRO A 165 22.23 -12.16 -17.35
CA PRO A 165 22.72 -12.51 -18.66
C PRO A 165 24.21 -12.84 -18.61
N ASP A 166 24.61 -13.88 -19.36
CA ASP A 166 26.01 -14.17 -19.65
C ASP A 166 26.67 -12.91 -20.25
N SER A 167 27.81 -12.50 -19.68
CA SER A 167 28.53 -11.27 -20.04
C SER A 167 28.96 -11.24 -21.50
N SER A 168 28.95 -12.39 -22.18
CA SER A 168 29.22 -12.51 -23.61
C SER A 168 28.14 -11.90 -24.53
N TYR A 169 26.96 -11.53 -24.02
CA TYR A 169 25.86 -10.91 -24.81
C TYR A 169 25.40 -9.52 -24.31
N SER A 170 26.10 -8.92 -23.34
CA SER A 170 25.71 -7.61 -22.79
C SER A 170 26.01 -6.46 -23.79
N VAL A 171 24.96 -5.95 -24.44
CA VAL A 171 25.04 -4.75 -25.32
C VAL A 171 24.97 -3.44 -24.50
N PHE A 172 24.68 -3.52 -23.20
CA PHE A 172 24.57 -2.38 -22.29
C PHE A 172 25.86 -2.21 -21.47
N SER A 173 26.91 -1.80 -22.17
CA SER A 173 28.33 -1.75 -21.73
C SER A 173 28.72 -0.78 -20.60
N ASN A 174 27.78 -0.31 -19.76
CA ASN A 174 28.12 0.53 -18.60
C ASN A 174 27.84 -0.13 -17.24
N ILE A 175 27.30 -1.36 -17.23
CA ILE A 175 27.13 -2.16 -16.01
C ILE A 175 27.92 -3.45 -16.24
N ILE A 176 29.09 -3.55 -15.58
CA ILE A 176 29.93 -4.75 -15.62
C ILE A 176 29.25 -5.76 -14.70
N HIS A 177 28.48 -6.69 -15.27
CA HIS A 177 28.03 -7.88 -14.56
C HIS A 177 29.09 -8.98 -14.76
N SER A 178 29.45 -9.68 -13.68
CA SER A 178 30.18 -10.94 -13.80
C SER A 178 29.25 -12.02 -14.39
N ASP A 179 29.81 -12.96 -15.14
CA ASP A 179 29.07 -14.14 -15.59
C ASP A 179 28.42 -14.85 -14.40
N GLY A 180 27.10 -15.04 -14.45
CA GLY A 180 26.34 -15.75 -13.42
C GLY A 180 25.86 -14.90 -12.24
N ASP A 181 26.03 -13.57 -12.27
CA ASP A 181 25.47 -12.70 -11.24
C ASP A 181 23.94 -12.84 -11.15
N SER A 182 23.39 -12.92 -9.94
CA SER A 182 21.94 -12.90 -9.73
C SER A 182 21.38 -11.48 -9.82
N LEU A 183 20.26 -11.31 -10.52
CA LEU A 183 19.55 -10.04 -10.67
C LEU A 183 18.18 -10.10 -9.98
N ALA A 184 17.78 -8.99 -9.35
CA ALA A 184 16.41 -8.81 -8.88
C ALA A 184 15.48 -8.50 -10.06
N ALA A 185 14.56 -9.40 -10.36
CA ALA A 185 13.52 -9.24 -11.36
C ALA A 185 12.17 -8.93 -10.71
N VAL A 186 11.43 -8.00 -11.32
CA VAL A 186 10.04 -7.73 -10.97
C VAL A 186 9.14 -8.58 -11.84
N VAL A 187 8.34 -9.44 -11.23
CA VAL A 187 7.33 -10.24 -11.92
C VAL A 187 5.97 -9.59 -11.73
N LEU A 188 5.23 -9.46 -12.83
CA LEU A 188 3.88 -8.92 -12.85
C LEU A 188 2.91 -9.93 -13.44
N GLU A 189 1.89 -10.28 -12.66
CA GLU A 189 0.81 -11.17 -13.08
C GLU A 189 -0.52 -10.46 -13.03
N SER A 190 -1.31 -10.51 -14.11
CA SER A 190 -2.65 -9.92 -14.10
C SER A 190 -3.57 -10.66 -13.12
N LYS A 191 -4.32 -9.91 -12.29
CA LYS A 191 -5.34 -10.45 -11.39
C LYS A 191 -6.70 -9.84 -11.67
N LYS A 192 -7.73 -10.60 -11.33
CA LYS A 192 -9.13 -10.16 -11.38
C LYS A 192 -9.81 -10.55 -10.07
N THR A 193 -10.55 -9.64 -9.46
CA THR A 193 -11.19 -9.89 -8.16
C THR A 193 -12.49 -9.11 -8.04
N PRO A 194 -13.56 -9.69 -7.47
CA PRO A 194 -14.82 -8.99 -7.26
C PRO A 194 -14.70 -7.91 -6.17
N PHE A 195 -15.15 -6.70 -6.47
CA PHE A 195 -15.26 -5.58 -5.52
C PHE A 195 -16.68 -5.04 -5.48
N TYR A 196 -17.08 -4.48 -4.33
CA TYR A 196 -18.30 -3.69 -4.23
C TYR A 196 -18.08 -2.33 -4.90
N LYS A 197 -19.05 -1.90 -5.72
CA LYS A 197 -19.09 -0.54 -6.26
C LYS A 197 -19.33 0.45 -5.12
N SER A 198 -18.69 1.61 -5.18
CA SER A 198 -18.96 2.71 -4.25
C SER A 198 -20.35 3.28 -4.55
N MET A 199 -21.31 3.03 -3.66
CA MET A 199 -22.70 3.51 -3.78
C MET A 199 -23.38 3.54 -2.40
N PRO A 200 -24.54 4.21 -2.27
CA PRO A 200 -25.32 4.20 -1.04
C PRO A 200 -25.64 2.77 -0.57
N LEU A 201 -25.55 2.53 0.74
CA LEU A 201 -25.79 1.20 1.32
C LEU A 201 -27.20 0.67 0.99
N ILE A 202 -28.18 1.57 0.91
CA ILE A 202 -29.55 1.22 0.54
C ILE A 202 -29.62 0.63 -0.87
N ASP A 203 -28.87 1.18 -1.83
CA ASP A 203 -28.83 0.68 -3.22
C ASP A 203 -28.16 -0.69 -3.31
N ILE A 204 -27.12 -0.93 -2.49
CA ILE A 204 -26.47 -2.25 -2.39
C ILE A 204 -27.48 -3.29 -1.89
N VAL A 205 -28.19 -2.98 -0.80
CA VAL A 205 -29.20 -3.88 -0.20
C VAL A 205 -30.35 -4.14 -1.16
N SER A 206 -30.87 -3.09 -1.82
CA SER A 206 -31.91 -3.20 -2.85
C SER A 206 -31.50 -4.12 -3.99
N ARG A 207 -30.25 -4.00 -4.48
CA ARG A 207 -29.71 -4.89 -5.52
C ARG A 207 -29.54 -6.34 -5.04
N MET A 208 -29.11 -6.56 -3.79
CA MET A 208 -28.96 -7.90 -3.21
C MET A 208 -30.29 -8.63 -3.06
N LEU A 209 -31.34 -7.91 -2.66
CA LEU A 209 -32.66 -8.47 -2.39
C LEU A 209 -33.61 -8.41 -3.58
N MET A 210 -33.23 -7.72 -4.65
CA MET A 210 -34.10 -7.40 -5.80
C MET A 210 -35.38 -6.67 -5.37
N VAL A 211 -35.25 -5.70 -4.46
CA VAL A 211 -36.35 -4.88 -3.92
C VAL A 211 -36.08 -3.39 -4.16
N GLN A 212 -37.12 -2.56 -4.11
CA GLN A 212 -36.96 -1.11 -4.18
C GLN A 212 -36.47 -0.55 -2.83
N PRO A 213 -35.76 0.60 -2.80
CA PRO A 213 -35.25 1.22 -1.58
C PRO A 213 -36.29 1.46 -0.47
N ASN A 214 -37.55 1.69 -0.85
CA ASN A 214 -38.63 2.00 0.09
C ASN A 214 -39.47 0.76 0.48
N ASP A 215 -39.10 -0.42 -0.01
CA ASP A 215 -39.85 -1.64 0.28
C ASP A 215 -39.55 -2.14 1.70
N THR A 216 -40.58 -2.62 2.38
CA THR A 216 -40.40 -3.27 3.69
C THR A 216 -39.74 -4.63 3.49
N ILE A 217 -38.62 -4.88 4.19
CA ILE A 217 -37.92 -6.17 4.15
C ILE A 217 -38.32 -7.07 5.31
N SER A 218 -38.50 -8.36 5.03
CA SER A 218 -38.84 -9.38 6.03
C SER A 218 -37.63 -9.77 6.90
N ALA A 219 -37.89 -10.35 8.07
CA ALA A 219 -36.84 -10.88 8.94
C ALA A 219 -35.97 -11.95 8.23
N ALA A 220 -36.57 -12.75 7.35
CA ALA A 220 -35.83 -13.74 6.55
C ALA A 220 -34.86 -13.08 5.55
N GLN A 221 -35.27 -11.98 4.90
CA GLN A 221 -34.41 -11.20 4.01
C GLN A 221 -33.29 -10.49 4.78
N ILE A 222 -33.57 -9.97 5.99
CA ILE A 222 -32.53 -9.41 6.86
C ILE A 222 -31.48 -10.47 7.20
N ALA A 223 -31.92 -11.66 7.61
CA ALA A 223 -31.04 -12.76 7.96
C ALA A 223 -30.16 -13.22 6.77
N SER A 224 -30.67 -13.16 5.54
CA SER A 224 -29.91 -13.55 4.35
C SER A 224 -28.85 -12.52 3.94
N ILE A 225 -29.10 -11.22 4.09
CA ILE A 225 -28.13 -10.17 3.72
C ILE A 225 -27.12 -9.86 4.82
N GLN A 226 -27.48 -10.08 6.09
CA GLN A 226 -26.63 -9.75 7.23
C GLN A 226 -25.18 -10.25 7.06
N PRO A 227 -24.87 -11.50 6.68
CA PRO A 227 -23.48 -11.94 6.49
C PRO A 227 -22.76 -11.25 5.33
N LEU A 228 -23.49 -10.75 4.32
CA LEU A 228 -22.91 -10.10 3.14
C LEU A 228 -22.55 -8.64 3.40
N ILE A 229 -23.32 -7.96 4.26
CA ILE A 229 -23.09 -6.56 4.62
C ILE A 229 -22.26 -6.39 5.89
N LYS A 230 -22.17 -7.45 6.71
CA LYS A 230 -21.35 -7.44 7.93
C LYS A 230 -19.89 -7.16 7.56
N ASN A 231 -19.31 -6.17 8.24
CA ASN A 231 -17.95 -5.68 8.04
C ASN A 231 -17.69 -4.91 6.73
N LEU A 232 -18.73 -4.57 5.96
CA LEU A 232 -18.55 -3.57 4.90
C LEU A 232 -18.18 -2.23 5.54
N ALA A 233 -17.13 -1.61 5.01
CA ALA A 233 -16.75 -0.27 5.40
C ALA A 233 -17.74 0.73 4.79
N CYS A 234 -18.42 1.50 5.66
CA CYS A 234 -19.38 2.52 5.26
C CYS A 234 -18.95 3.87 5.82
N HIS A 235 -19.14 4.94 5.04
CA HIS A 235 -19.01 6.32 5.53
C HIS A 235 -20.41 6.92 5.72
N ARG A 236 -20.54 7.84 6.67
CA ARG A 236 -21.80 8.59 6.87
C ARG A 236 -21.76 9.85 6.02
N THR A 237 -22.86 10.15 5.34
CA THR A 237 -23.00 11.35 4.49
C THR A 237 -23.75 12.49 5.18
N TYR A 238 -24.26 12.28 6.41
CA TYR A 238 -25.02 13.25 7.19
C TYR A 238 -24.51 13.37 8.64
N GLY A 239 -24.55 14.60 9.16
CA GLY A 239 -23.82 15.03 10.36
C GLY A 239 -22.47 15.63 9.97
N ASN A 240 -22.05 16.75 10.59
CA ASN A 240 -20.82 17.46 10.24
C ASN A 240 -19.66 16.49 9.95
N ALA A 241 -19.00 16.72 8.82
CA ALA A 241 -17.81 15.99 8.38
C ALA A 241 -16.65 16.24 9.35
N THR A 242 -16.67 15.53 10.48
CA THR A 242 -15.51 15.30 11.37
C THR A 242 -15.34 13.81 11.64
N THR A 243 -15.89 12.95 10.78
CA THR A 243 -15.80 11.50 10.94
C THR A 243 -15.56 10.80 9.61
N GLY A 244 -14.29 10.72 9.22
CA GLY A 244 -13.82 9.87 8.14
C GLY A 244 -12.71 8.94 8.64
N LEU A 245 -13.07 7.66 8.79
CA LEU A 245 -12.27 6.48 9.19
C LEU A 245 -11.94 6.33 10.69
#